data_AF-A0A134CIK2-F1
#
_entry.id   AF-A0A134CIK2-F1
#
_cell.length_a   1.000
_cell.length_b   1.000
_cell.length_c   1.000
_cell.angle_alpha   90.00
_cell.angle_beta   90.00
_cell.angle_gamma   90.00
#
_symmetry.space_group_name_H-M   'P 1'
#
loop_
_entity.id
_entity.type
_entity.pdbx_description
1 polymer ?
#
loop_
_entity_poly.entity_id
_entity_poly.type
_entity_poly.pdbx_seq_one_letter_code
_entity_poly.pdbx_strand_id
1 'polypeptide(L)'
;MVKSYILQVLDQISNLCLHPQTTMTHIVQETRLKEGLGIAVLYIILVQAADMATENTYASNNWLGIAVLLLAVVALTHGASRILGGHGRFSSLLAGGCFALLPQYIRLAAVALTPCIGEATVRIVGSIAYIISCILWILAIQAVYHFSTGRSLGAAAFLLFIPFVIGAAVFVGVLLLCISVGLLWH
;
A
#
# COMPACT_ATOMS: atom_id res chain seq x y z
N MET A 1 20.64 19.22 -7.74
CA MET A 1 19.29 18.95 -7.19
C MET A 1 19.04 17.46 -6.94
N VAL A 2 19.14 16.57 -7.96
CA VAL A 2 18.81 15.14 -7.83
C VAL A 2 19.55 14.42 -6.69
N LYS A 3 20.86 14.65 -6.54
CA LYS A 3 21.68 14.06 -5.46
C LYS A 3 21.17 14.43 -4.06
N SER A 4 20.69 15.66 -3.87
CA SER A 4 20.13 16.11 -2.58
C SER A 4 18.77 15.48 -2.28
N TYR A 5 17.94 15.28 -3.32
CA TYR A 5 16.64 14.63 -3.18
C TYR A 5 16.76 13.14 -2.81
N ILE A 6 17.69 12.41 -3.47
CA ILE A 6 17.93 10.99 -3.16
C ILE A 6 18.40 10.81 -1.71
N LEU A 7 19.33 11.66 -1.25
CA LEU A 7 19.81 11.62 0.13
C LEU A 7 18.70 11.88 1.14
N GLN A 8 17.77 12.81 0.85
CA GLN A 8 16.62 13.06 1.72
C GLN A 8 15.68 11.86 1.80
N VAL A 9 15.40 11.18 0.68
CA VAL A 9 14.54 9.99 0.69
C VAL A 9 15.22 8.83 1.46
N LEU A 10 16.53 8.64 1.25
CA LEU A 10 17.30 7.62 1.99
C LEU A 10 17.35 7.89 3.49
N ASP A 11 17.55 9.15 3.89
CA ASP A 11 17.52 9.56 5.29
C ASP A 11 16.14 9.30 5.91
N GLN A 12 15.06 9.61 5.19
CA GLN A 12 13.71 9.27 5.66
C GLN A 12 13.47 7.78 5.80
N ILE A 13 13.95 6.96 4.86
CA ILE A 13 13.83 5.50 4.97
C ILE A 13 14.59 5.01 6.21
N SER A 14 15.82 5.50 6.43
CA SER A 14 16.62 5.17 7.61
C SER A 14 15.93 5.59 8.91
N ASN A 15 15.41 6.81 8.95
CA ASN A 15 14.68 7.35 10.10
C ASN A 15 13.33 6.66 10.32
N LEU A 16 12.72 6.06 9.29
CA LEU A 16 11.52 5.24 9.46
C LEU A 16 11.83 3.94 10.23
N CYS A 17 13.03 3.39 10.04
CA CYS A 17 13.48 2.20 10.77
C CYS A 17 13.84 2.52 12.22
N LEU A 18 14.45 3.68 12.47
CA LEU A 18 14.95 4.07 13.80
C LEU A 18 13.87 4.77 14.65
N HIS A 19 13.05 5.62 14.03
CA HIS A 19 12.08 6.49 14.68
C HIS A 19 10.73 6.51 13.93
N PRO A 20 10.06 5.36 13.75
CA PRO A 20 8.91 5.21 12.86
C PRO A 20 7.76 6.18 13.13
N GLN A 21 7.45 6.44 14.41
CA GLN A 21 6.34 7.32 14.80
C GLN A 21 6.61 8.79 14.45
N THR A 22 7.78 9.30 14.83
CA THR A 22 8.18 10.69 14.56
C THR A 22 8.32 10.93 13.05
N THR A 23 8.99 10.01 12.36
CA THR A 23 9.22 10.12 10.91
C THR A 23 7.91 10.03 10.12
N MET A 24 6.99 9.12 10.49
CA MET A 24 5.69 9.04 9.84
C MET A 24 4.86 10.32 10.05
N THR A 25 4.92 10.89 11.25
CA THR A 25 4.28 12.19 11.54
C THR A 25 4.80 13.29 10.63
N HIS A 26 6.11 13.38 10.45
CA HIS A 26 6.74 14.35 9.55
C HIS A 26 6.31 14.14 8.09
N ILE A 27 6.35 12.90 7.58
CA ILE A 27 5.93 12.56 6.21
C ILE A 27 4.49 12.99 5.93
N VAL A 28 3.60 12.72 6.88
CA VAL A 28 2.18 13.03 6.80
C VAL A 28 1.91 14.53 6.87
N GLN A 29 2.52 15.23 7.85
CA GLN A 29 2.31 16.66 8.06
C GLN A 29 2.82 17.48 6.86
N GLU A 30 4.01 17.16 6.35
CA GLU A 30 4.55 17.81 5.16
C GLU A 30 3.89 17.34 3.85
N THR A 31 3.06 16.29 3.91
CA THR A 31 2.40 15.71 2.74
C THR A 31 3.42 15.39 1.64
N ARG A 32 4.46 14.61 1.98
CA ARG A 32 5.55 14.20 1.07
C ARG A 32 5.08 13.19 0.02
N LEU A 33 4.10 13.59 -0.78
CA LEU A 33 3.41 12.75 -1.74
C LEU A 33 4.28 12.43 -2.94
N LYS A 34 5.18 13.33 -3.36
CA LYS A 34 6.08 13.09 -4.50
C LYS A 34 7.07 11.96 -4.18
N GLU A 35 7.62 11.98 -2.98
CA GLU A 35 8.50 10.94 -2.45
C GLU A 35 7.75 9.63 -2.28
N GLY A 36 6.56 9.69 -1.66
CA GLY A 36 5.68 8.54 -1.50
C GLY A 36 5.33 7.88 -2.84
N LEU A 37 4.91 8.66 -3.84
CA LEU A 37 4.61 8.14 -5.18
C LEU A 37 5.85 7.53 -5.85
N GLY A 38 7.04 8.11 -5.65
CA GLY A 38 8.29 7.50 -6.11
C GLY A 38 8.51 6.11 -5.51
N ILE A 39 8.24 5.94 -4.21
CA ILE A 39 8.26 4.65 -3.52
C ILE A 39 7.13 3.74 -4.07
N ALA A 40 5.93 4.23 -4.30
CA ALA A 40 4.86 3.37 -4.85
C ALA A 40 5.20 2.84 -6.25
N VAL A 41 5.74 3.71 -7.12
CA VAL A 41 6.13 3.35 -8.49
C VAL A 41 7.29 2.34 -8.48
N LEU A 42 8.33 2.58 -7.68
CA LEU A 42 9.45 1.64 -7.58
C LEU A 42 9.00 0.28 -7.04
N TYR A 43 8.05 0.26 -6.10
CA TYR A 43 7.47 -0.97 -5.60
C TYR A 43 6.76 -1.75 -6.71
N ILE A 44 5.91 -1.09 -7.49
CA ILE A 44 5.19 -1.71 -8.63
C ILE A 44 6.17 -2.31 -9.65
N ILE A 45 7.24 -1.58 -9.98
CA ILE A 45 8.29 -2.06 -10.89
C ILE A 45 8.98 -3.31 -10.34
N LEU A 46 9.28 -3.35 -9.05
CA LEU A 46 9.94 -4.50 -8.44
C LEU A 46 9.04 -5.72 -8.30
N VAL A 47 7.74 -5.53 -8.02
CA VAL A 47 6.76 -6.62 -8.04
C VAL A 47 6.76 -7.27 -9.43
N GLN A 48 6.68 -6.46 -10.48
CA GLN A 48 6.72 -6.93 -11.87
C GLN A 48 8.01 -7.70 -12.18
N ALA A 49 9.16 -7.15 -11.80
CA ALA A 49 10.45 -7.81 -12.01
C ALA A 49 10.53 -9.17 -11.29
N ALA A 50 10.01 -9.26 -10.06
CA ALA A 50 9.97 -10.51 -9.30
C ALA A 50 9.01 -11.54 -9.93
N ASP A 51 7.84 -11.11 -10.41
CA ASP A 51 6.88 -12.00 -11.09
C ASP A 51 7.45 -12.55 -12.39
N MET A 52 8.12 -11.72 -13.19
CA MET A 52 8.81 -12.15 -14.41
C MET A 52 9.94 -13.15 -14.13
N ALA A 53 10.70 -12.94 -13.05
CA ALA A 53 11.80 -13.82 -12.66
C ALA A 53 11.35 -15.17 -12.10
N THR A 54 10.11 -15.28 -11.63
CA THR A 54 9.55 -16.50 -11.03
C THR A 54 8.63 -17.28 -11.98
N GLU A 55 8.60 -16.94 -13.27
CA GLU A 55 7.74 -17.54 -14.32
C GLU A 55 6.24 -17.60 -13.96
N ASN A 56 5.79 -16.76 -13.03
CA ASN A 56 4.40 -16.72 -12.59
C ASN A 56 3.56 -15.95 -13.64
N THR A 57 3.19 -16.66 -14.71
CA THR A 57 2.72 -16.11 -15.99
C THR A 57 1.38 -15.37 -15.92
N TYR A 58 0.64 -15.49 -14.81
CA TYR A 58 -0.69 -14.86 -14.64
C TYR A 58 -0.65 -13.41 -14.13
N ALA A 59 0.52 -12.88 -13.73
CA ALA A 59 0.63 -11.56 -13.09
C ALA A 59 1.27 -10.45 -13.95
N SER A 60 1.77 -10.79 -15.15
CA SER A 60 2.73 -9.98 -15.93
C SER A 60 2.23 -8.63 -16.48
N ASN A 61 1.02 -8.16 -16.13
CA ASN A 61 0.50 -6.87 -16.59
C ASN A 61 -0.33 -6.08 -15.56
N ASN A 62 -0.34 -6.46 -14.27
CA ASN A 62 -1.27 -5.87 -13.31
C ASN A 62 -0.76 -4.64 -12.53
N TRP A 63 0.12 -3.82 -13.12
CA TRP A 63 0.61 -2.58 -12.49
C TRP A 63 -0.54 -1.60 -12.20
N LEU A 64 -1.51 -1.52 -13.11
CA LEU A 64 -2.77 -0.80 -12.92
C LEU A 64 -3.56 -1.36 -11.73
N GLY A 65 -3.67 -2.67 -11.56
CA GLY A 65 -4.36 -3.26 -10.43
C GLY A 65 -3.70 -2.96 -9.08
N ILE A 66 -2.37 -2.97 -9.00
CA ILE A 66 -1.65 -2.61 -7.77
C ILE A 66 -1.87 -1.13 -7.42
N ALA A 67 -1.78 -0.24 -8.40
CA ALA A 67 -2.01 1.19 -8.21
C ALA A 67 -3.47 1.48 -7.80
N VAL A 68 -4.44 0.85 -8.48
CA VAL A 68 -5.87 0.97 -8.15
C VAL A 68 -6.17 0.42 -6.77
N LEU A 69 -5.57 -0.72 -6.41
CA LEU A 69 -5.73 -1.31 -5.08
C LEU A 69 -5.19 -0.38 -3.99
N LEU A 70 -4.00 0.21 -4.18
CA LEU A 70 -3.45 1.19 -3.26
C LEU A 70 -4.40 2.40 -3.09
N LEU A 71 -4.90 2.95 -4.18
CA LEU A 71 -5.85 4.07 -4.13
C LEU A 71 -7.16 3.68 -3.43
N ALA A 72 -7.69 2.49 -3.69
CA ALA A 72 -8.90 1.97 -3.04
C ALA A 72 -8.68 1.77 -1.54
N VAL A 73 -7.54 1.18 -1.15
CA VAL A 73 -7.11 1.02 0.25
C VAL A 73 -7.07 2.38 0.97
N VAL A 74 -6.44 3.39 0.36
CA VAL A 74 -6.35 4.74 0.94
C VAL A 74 -7.74 5.39 1.00
N ALA A 75 -8.56 5.26 -0.04
CA ALA A 75 -9.90 5.85 -0.10
C ALA A 75 -10.84 5.26 0.96
N LEU A 76 -10.86 3.93 1.10
CA LEU A 76 -11.64 3.25 2.12
C LEU A 76 -11.16 3.60 3.52
N THR A 77 -9.84 3.62 3.74
CA THR A 77 -9.27 4.04 5.03
C THR A 77 -9.62 5.49 5.34
N HIS A 78 -9.49 6.39 4.36
CA HIS A 78 -9.87 7.80 4.52
C HIS A 78 -11.36 7.93 4.86
N GLY A 79 -12.23 7.27 4.11
CA GLY A 79 -13.68 7.25 4.36
C GLY A 79 -14.02 6.73 5.76
N ALA A 80 -13.44 5.60 6.16
CA ALA A 80 -13.60 5.03 7.49
C ALA A 80 -13.10 5.99 8.58
N SER A 81 -11.93 6.60 8.41
CA SER A 81 -11.40 7.60 9.33
C SER A 81 -12.32 8.82 9.44
N ARG A 82 -12.96 9.28 8.34
CA ARG A 82 -13.92 10.38 8.37
C ARG A 82 -15.20 10.00 9.12
N ILE A 83 -15.73 8.79 8.89
CA ILE A 83 -16.90 8.26 9.63
C ILE A 83 -16.61 8.18 11.13
N LEU A 84 -15.40 7.75 11.47
CA LEU A 84 -14.94 7.70 12.85
C LEU A 84 -14.64 9.09 13.44
N GLY A 85 -14.88 10.21 12.73
CA GLY A 85 -14.74 11.58 13.23
C GLY A 85 -13.35 12.21 13.07
N GLY A 86 -12.54 11.73 12.12
CA GLY A 86 -11.21 12.27 11.84
C GLY A 86 -11.24 13.48 10.88
N HIS A 87 -10.28 14.40 11.03
CA HIS A 87 -10.18 15.64 10.23
C HIS A 87 -8.86 15.78 9.46
N GLY A 88 -8.40 14.69 8.85
CA GLY A 88 -7.15 14.66 8.07
C GLY A 88 -7.37 14.72 6.55
N ARG A 89 -6.27 14.90 5.81
CA ARG A 89 -6.27 15.01 4.34
C ARG A 89 -5.98 13.67 3.66
N PHE A 90 -6.67 13.40 2.56
CA PHE A 90 -6.45 12.20 1.73
C PHE A 90 -5.01 12.12 1.21
N SER A 91 -4.45 13.22 0.71
CA SER A 91 -3.08 13.29 0.18
C SER A 91 -2.02 12.93 1.22
N SER A 92 -2.25 13.32 2.49
CA SER A 92 -1.35 13.02 3.59
C SER A 92 -1.40 11.54 3.98
N LEU A 93 -2.59 10.94 3.97
CA LEU A 93 -2.74 9.49 4.14
C LEU A 93 -2.13 8.71 2.97
N LEU A 94 -2.32 9.16 1.73
CA LEU A 94 -1.71 8.55 0.56
C LEU A 94 -0.18 8.58 0.66
N ALA A 95 0.41 9.71 1.07
CA ALA A 95 1.85 9.82 1.30
C ALA A 95 2.33 8.82 2.36
N GLY A 96 1.76 8.84 3.56
CA GLY A 96 2.12 7.90 4.63
C GLY A 96 1.90 6.44 4.23
N GLY A 97 0.84 6.16 3.48
CA GLY A 97 0.53 4.84 2.95
C GLY A 97 1.55 4.32 1.94
N CYS A 98 2.08 5.19 1.09
CA CYS A 98 3.16 4.82 0.18
C CYS A 98 4.46 4.47 0.93
N PHE A 99 4.80 5.21 1.99
CA PHE A 99 5.95 4.88 2.84
C PHE A 99 5.73 3.61 3.66
N ALA A 100 4.49 3.28 4.02
CA ALA A 100 4.15 2.02 4.68
C ALA A 100 4.37 0.79 3.78
N LEU A 101 4.58 0.95 2.46
CA LEU A 101 4.95 -0.14 1.56
C LEU A 101 6.45 -0.50 1.64
N LEU A 102 7.30 0.33 2.26
CA LEU A 102 8.75 0.11 2.30
C LEU A 102 9.16 -1.29 2.82
N PRO A 103 8.56 -1.86 3.87
CA PRO A 103 8.92 -3.21 4.31
C PRO A 103 8.60 -4.28 3.25
N GLN A 104 7.62 -4.07 2.37
CA GLN A 104 7.28 -5.02 1.30
C GLN A 104 8.39 -5.19 0.27
N TYR A 105 9.32 -4.24 0.17
CA TYR A 105 10.53 -4.39 -0.64
C TYR A 105 11.44 -5.50 -0.13
N ILE A 106 11.55 -5.65 1.19
CA ILE A 106 12.32 -6.72 1.83
C ILE A 106 11.68 -8.07 1.48
N ARG A 107 10.35 -8.15 1.46
CA ARG A 107 9.63 -9.34 0.99
C ARG A 107 9.97 -9.66 -0.47
N LEU A 108 9.94 -8.68 -1.36
CA LEU A 108 10.25 -8.89 -2.77
C LEU A 108 11.70 -9.34 -2.99
N ALA A 109 12.64 -8.75 -2.26
CA ALA A 109 14.03 -9.19 -2.27
C ALA A 109 14.18 -10.64 -1.77
N ALA A 110 13.46 -11.01 -0.70
CA ALA A 110 13.44 -12.39 -0.21
C ALA A 110 12.85 -13.36 -1.24
N VAL A 111 11.78 -12.98 -1.94
CA VAL A 111 11.18 -13.78 -3.03
C VAL A 111 12.19 -14.00 -4.16
N ALA A 112 12.93 -12.96 -4.58
CA ALA A 112 13.98 -13.11 -5.58
C ALA A 112 15.12 -14.05 -5.13
N LEU A 113 15.35 -14.16 -3.83
CA LEU A 113 16.36 -15.03 -3.23
C LEU A 113 15.81 -16.41 -2.80
N THR A 114 14.56 -16.74 -3.12
CA THR A 114 13.91 -18.03 -2.76
C THR A 114 14.81 -19.25 -3.01
N PRO A 115 15.51 -19.37 -4.17
CA PRO A 115 16.38 -20.52 -4.43
C PRO A 115 17.54 -20.68 -3.42
N CYS A 116 17.98 -19.59 -2.80
CA CYS A 116 19.13 -19.57 -1.89
C CYS A 116 18.73 -19.75 -0.42
N ILE A 117 17.57 -19.23 -0.02
CA ILE A 117 17.17 -19.17 1.41
C ILE A 117 15.99 -20.10 1.75
N GLY A 118 15.36 -20.70 0.74
CA GLY A 118 14.23 -21.61 0.88
C GLY A 118 12.89 -20.90 1.14
N GLU A 119 11.79 -21.53 0.70
CA GLU A 119 10.44 -20.95 0.78
C GLU A 119 9.99 -20.63 2.22
N ALA A 120 10.33 -21.48 3.19
CA ALA A 120 9.92 -21.27 4.58
C ALA A 120 10.47 -19.94 5.13
N THR A 121 11.74 -19.64 4.83
CA THR A 121 12.40 -18.39 5.21
C THR A 121 11.74 -17.19 4.53
N VAL A 122 11.43 -17.30 3.23
CA VAL A 122 10.73 -16.26 2.47
C VAL A 122 9.36 -15.95 3.07
N ARG A 123 8.61 -16.97 3.49
CA ARG A 123 7.30 -16.79 4.15
C ARG A 123 7.43 -16.08 5.50
N ILE A 124 8.44 -16.41 6.29
CA ILE A 124 8.71 -15.75 7.57
C ILE A 124 9.06 -14.28 7.34
N VAL A 125 10.02 -14.00 6.46
CA VAL A 125 10.44 -12.62 6.14
C VAL A 125 9.27 -11.81 5.57
N GLY A 126 8.47 -12.42 4.68
CA GLY A 126 7.28 -11.80 4.13
C GLY A 126 6.21 -11.49 5.18
N SER A 127 6.02 -12.38 6.16
CA SER A 127 5.08 -12.15 7.26
C SER A 127 5.53 -10.99 8.16
N ILE A 128 6.83 -10.94 8.49
CA ILE A 128 7.40 -9.84 9.29
C ILE A 128 7.27 -8.51 8.54
N ALA A 129 7.63 -8.48 7.25
CA ALA A 129 7.47 -7.30 6.40
C ALA A 129 6.00 -6.82 6.35
N TYR A 130 5.06 -7.75 6.23
CA TYR A 130 3.63 -7.44 6.28
C TYR A 130 3.21 -6.81 7.61
N ILE A 131 3.60 -7.40 8.74
CA ILE A 131 3.30 -6.86 10.07
C ILE A 131 3.85 -5.43 10.22
N ILE A 132 5.11 -5.19 9.83
CA ILE A 132 5.72 -3.86 9.91
C ILE A 132 4.97 -2.87 9.01
N SER A 133 4.57 -3.28 7.81
CA SER A 133 3.79 -2.43 6.89
C SER A 133 2.46 -2.03 7.50
N CYS A 134 1.76 -2.97 8.16
CA CYS A 134 0.53 -2.70 8.88
C CYS A 134 0.73 -1.73 10.05
N ILE A 135 1.82 -1.88 10.82
CA ILE A 135 2.17 -0.94 11.90
C ILE A 135 2.39 0.46 11.34
N LEU A 136 3.18 0.60 10.27
CA LEU A 136 3.41 1.89 9.61
C LEU A 136 2.13 2.51 9.06
N TRP A 137 1.22 1.69 8.53
CA TRP A 137 -0.10 2.14 8.08
C TRP A 137 -0.93 2.71 9.24
N ILE A 138 -0.96 2.01 10.38
CA ILE A 138 -1.65 2.48 11.59
C ILE A 138 -1.04 3.78 12.09
N LEU A 139 0.29 3.89 12.12
CA LEU A 139 0.99 5.13 12.48
C LEU A 139 0.67 6.28 11.52
N ALA A 140 0.52 6.00 10.22
CA ALA A 140 0.09 7.01 9.26
C ALA A 140 -1.34 7.50 9.56
N ILE A 141 -2.28 6.60 9.87
CA ILE A 141 -3.65 6.97 10.28
C ILE A 141 -3.61 7.83 11.55
N GLN A 142 -2.84 7.42 12.56
CA GLN A 142 -2.68 8.19 13.81
C GLN A 142 -2.16 9.59 13.53
N ALA A 143 -1.12 9.72 12.71
CA ALA A 143 -0.52 10.99 12.36
C ALA A 143 -1.47 11.89 11.55
N VAL A 144 -2.25 11.33 10.63
CA VAL A 144 -3.16 12.09 9.75
C VAL A 144 -4.40 12.60 10.50
N TYR A 145 -4.98 11.76 11.36
CA TYR A 145 -6.28 12.03 11.97
C TYR A 145 -6.22 12.29 13.48
N HIS A 146 -5.03 12.27 14.09
CA HIS A 146 -4.81 12.41 15.53
C HIS A 146 -5.62 11.41 16.37
N PHE A 147 -5.76 10.19 15.84
CA PHE A 147 -6.52 9.13 16.49
C PHE A 147 -5.72 8.42 17.58
N SER A 148 -6.43 7.90 18.58
CA SER A 148 -5.89 6.90 19.50
C SER A 148 -5.62 5.58 18.75
N THR A 149 -4.83 4.69 19.36
CA THR A 149 -4.52 3.38 18.79
C THR A 149 -5.78 2.58 18.43
N GLY A 150 -6.77 2.56 19.32
CA GLY A 150 -8.03 1.83 19.09
C GLY A 150 -8.83 2.37 17.89
N ARG A 151 -8.97 3.69 17.75
CA ARG A 151 -9.66 4.30 16.60
C ARG A 151 -8.90 4.07 15.29
N SER A 152 -7.58 4.05 15.35
CA SER A 152 -6.73 3.80 14.19
C SER A 152 -6.79 2.35 13.74
N LEU A 153 -6.81 1.41 14.68
CA LEU A 153 -7.08 0.00 14.41
C LEU A 153 -8.48 -0.20 13.83
N GLY A 154 -9.49 0.49 14.35
CA GLY A 154 -10.85 0.46 13.80
C GLY A 154 -10.89 0.94 12.35
N ALA A 155 -10.23 2.07 12.04
CA ALA A 155 -10.12 2.56 10.67
C ALA A 155 -9.34 1.60 9.75
N ALA A 156 -8.26 1.00 10.24
CA ALA A 156 -7.49 0.01 9.49
C ALA A 156 -8.24 -1.33 9.34
N ALA A 157 -9.12 -1.70 10.26
CA ALA A 157 -9.93 -2.92 10.15
C ALA A 157 -10.91 -2.85 8.98
N PHE A 158 -11.26 -1.65 8.49
CA PHE A 158 -12.03 -1.51 7.25
C PHE A 158 -11.31 -2.10 6.03
N LEU A 159 -9.99 -2.28 6.10
CA LEU A 159 -9.21 -2.98 5.07
C LEU A 159 -9.63 -4.45 4.92
N LEU A 160 -10.17 -5.07 5.97
CA LEU A 160 -10.72 -6.43 5.90
C LEU A 160 -11.96 -6.52 4.99
N PHE A 161 -12.60 -5.39 4.69
CA PHE A 161 -13.74 -5.33 3.76
C PHE A 161 -13.32 -5.18 2.29
N ILE A 162 -12.03 -4.96 2.00
CA ILE A 162 -11.53 -4.82 0.62
C ILE A 162 -11.90 -6.01 -0.28
N PRO A 163 -11.77 -7.28 0.14
CA PRO A 163 -12.20 -8.41 -0.67
C PRO A 163 -13.69 -8.35 -1.05
N PHE A 164 -14.54 -7.86 -0.14
CA PHE A 164 -15.97 -7.69 -0.39
C PHE A 164 -16.25 -6.52 -1.36
N VAL A 165 -15.51 -5.41 -1.24
CA VAL A 165 -15.62 -4.27 -2.16
C VAL A 165 -15.15 -4.65 -3.56
N ILE A 166 -14.03 -5.38 -3.68
CA ILE A 166 -13.53 -5.90 -4.96
C ILE A 166 -14.54 -6.89 -5.54
N GLY A 167 -15.04 -7.83 -4.73
CA GLY A 167 -16.06 -8.79 -5.16
C GLY A 167 -17.34 -8.11 -5.67
N ALA A 168 -17.82 -7.08 -4.97
CA ALA A 168 -18.98 -6.29 -5.39
C ALA A 168 -18.71 -5.50 -6.68
N ALA A 169 -17.53 -4.89 -6.83
CA ALA A 169 -17.16 -4.15 -8.04
C ALA A 169 -17.04 -5.08 -9.26
N VAL A 170 -16.44 -6.25 -9.10
CA VAL A 170 -16.38 -7.29 -10.14
C VAL A 170 -17.80 -7.76 -10.50
N PHE A 171 -18.63 -8.04 -9.49
CA PHE A 171 -20.01 -8.47 -9.72
C PHE A 171 -20.82 -7.43 -10.50
N VAL A 172 -20.76 -6.16 -10.10
CA VAL A 172 -21.43 -5.05 -10.81
C VAL A 172 -20.85 -4.87 -12.22
N GLY A 173 -19.54 -4.95 -12.38
CA GLY A 173 -18.88 -4.87 -13.68
C GLY A 173 -19.33 -5.98 -14.65
N VAL A 174 -19.40 -7.22 -14.16
CA VAL A 174 -19.92 -8.37 -14.92
C VAL A 174 -21.39 -8.18 -15.26
N LEU A 175 -22.21 -7.71 -14.31
CA LEU A 175 -23.63 -7.45 -14.52
C LEU A 175 -23.85 -6.40 -15.62
N LEU A 176 -23.13 -5.27 -15.57
CA LEU A 176 -23.20 -4.21 -16.57
C LEU A 176 -22.72 -4.70 -17.95
N LEU A 177 -21.70 -5.54 -18.00
CA LEU A 177 -21.22 -6.16 -19.23
C LEU A 177 -22.29 -7.09 -19.83
N CYS A 178 -22.93 -7.93 -19.00
CA CYS A 178 -24.02 -8.78 -19.44
C CYS A 178 -25.23 -7.99 -19.95
N ILE A 179 -25.59 -6.88 -19.30
CA ILE A 179 -26.67 -5.99 -19.74
C ILE A 179 -26.33 -5.35 -21.10
N SER A 180 -25.11 -4.84 -21.24
CA SER A 180 -24.67 -4.18 -22.49
C SER A 180 -24.55 -5.16 -23.66
N VAL A 181 -24.12 -6.40 -23.43
CA VAL A 181 -24.12 -7.46 -24.46
C VAL A 181 -25.55 -7.92 -24.76
N GLY A 182 -26.42 -8.06 -23.75
CA GLY A 182 -27.83 -8.41 -23.95
C GLY A 182 -28.61 -7.35 -24.75
N LEU A 183 -28.26 -6.08 -24.62
CA LEU A 183 -28.79 -4.96 -25.41
C LEU A 183 -28.30 -4.93 -26.87
N LEU A 184 -27.20 -5.63 -27.20
CA LEU A 184 -26.68 -5.73 -28.57
C LEU A 184 -27.33 -6.86 -29.39
N TRP A 185 -28.11 -7.73 -28.74
CA TRP A 185 -28.77 -8.90 -29.35
C TRP A 185 -30.31 -8.73 -29.50
N HIS A 186 -30.83 -7.54 -29.19
CA HIS A 186 -32.21 -7.11 -29.41
C HIS A 186 -32.24 -5.87 -30.30
#